data_AF-A0A162R7H1-F1
#
_entry.id   AF-A0A162R7H1-F1
#
_cell.length_a   1.000
_cell.length_b   1.000
_cell.length_c   1.000
_cell.angle_alpha   90.00
_cell.angle_beta   90.00
_cell.angle_gamma   90.00
#
_symmetry.space_group_name_H-M   'P 1'
#
loop_
_entity.id
_entity.type
_entity.pdbx_description
1 polymer ?
#
loop_
_entity_poly.entity_id
_entity_poly.type
_entity_poly.pdbx_seq_one_letter_code
_entity_poly.pdbx_strand_id
1 'polypeptide(L)'
;MSILGQLAKKYWGELVGQEKFDLTEEIFLLGFRTLKFHYTIIESCRDELIEHVANLIKKKSLRESLTKEEVENISGDFVFTLSSSSAFGILKRLVNAVGTTKLSDTFEHLGNCYPTNAMKLALIGIKLDHYSELPSAEIGQLAKDNRSNPLGYSTLQSFVIDHLYMYPVPYDKKQQICSQLNIRLEDQRVIQQTSQIRK
;
A
#
# COMPACT_ATOMS: atom_id res chain seq x y z
N MET A 1 2.98 -9.12 -13.99
CA MET A 1 2.08 -7.94 -13.85
C MET A 1 2.30 -6.89 -14.93
N SER A 2 3.52 -6.36 -15.13
CA SER A 2 3.76 -5.22 -16.05
C SER A 2 3.34 -5.44 -17.52
N ILE A 3 3.65 -6.60 -18.11
CA ILE A 3 3.34 -6.86 -19.54
C ILE A 3 1.83 -6.96 -19.78
N LEU A 4 1.13 -7.78 -18.99
CA LEU A 4 -0.33 -7.94 -19.09
C LEU A 4 -1.07 -6.63 -18.76
N GLY A 5 -0.61 -5.87 -17.77
CA GLY A 5 -1.17 -4.55 -17.46
C GLY A 5 -1.00 -3.54 -18.59
N GLN A 6 0.18 -3.51 -19.22
CA GLN A 6 0.41 -2.68 -20.41
C GLN A 6 -0.46 -3.12 -21.59
N LEU A 7 -0.67 -4.42 -21.77
CA LEU A 7 -1.57 -4.96 -22.79
C LEU A 7 -3.01 -4.48 -22.55
N ALA A 8 -3.52 -4.62 -21.31
CA ALA A 8 -4.85 -4.16 -20.93
C ALA A 8 -5.05 -2.66 -21.18
N LYS A 9 -4.05 -1.84 -20.84
CA LYS A 9 -4.09 -0.39 -21.07
C LYS A 9 -4.05 -0.02 -22.55
N LYS A 10 -3.18 -0.68 -23.33
CA LYS A 10 -2.94 -0.37 -24.74
C LYS A 10 -4.12 -0.78 -25.62
N TYR A 11 -4.68 -1.96 -25.38
CA TYR A 11 -5.73 -2.55 -26.21
C TYR A 11 -7.14 -2.35 -25.62
N TRP A 12 -7.30 -1.52 -24.58
CA TRP A 12 -8.59 -1.23 -23.95
C TRP A 12 -9.71 -0.88 -24.95
N GLY A 13 -9.41 -0.16 -26.03
CA GLY A 13 -10.43 0.23 -27.02
C GLY A 13 -10.88 -0.92 -27.93
N GLU A 14 -10.08 -1.97 -28.04
CA GLU A 14 -10.27 -3.09 -28.97
C GLU A 14 -10.88 -4.33 -28.28
N LEU A 15 -10.69 -4.47 -26.97
CA LEU A 15 -11.24 -5.57 -26.17
C LEU A 15 -12.74 -5.40 -25.93
N VAL A 16 -13.50 -6.49 -26.00
CA VAL A 16 -14.91 -6.49 -25.56
C VAL A 16 -15.02 -6.52 -24.03
N GLY A 17 -16.21 -6.21 -23.49
CA GLY A 17 -16.43 -6.05 -22.04
C GLY A 17 -15.94 -7.23 -21.19
N GLN A 18 -16.19 -8.46 -21.62
CA GLN A 18 -15.75 -9.66 -20.89
C GLN A 18 -14.23 -9.84 -20.95
N GLU A 19 -13.60 -9.64 -22.10
CA GLU A 19 -12.14 -9.77 -22.25
C GLU A 19 -11.39 -8.75 -21.37
N LYS A 20 -11.93 -7.54 -21.24
CA LYS A 20 -11.41 -6.51 -20.32
C LYS A 20 -11.47 -7.00 -18.89
N PHE A 21 -12.58 -7.60 -18.50
CA PHE A 21 -12.77 -8.13 -17.16
C PHE A 21 -11.80 -9.27 -16.89
N ASP A 22 -11.79 -10.32 -17.72
CA ASP A 22 -10.95 -11.51 -17.53
C ASP A 22 -9.46 -11.14 -17.46
N LEU A 23 -8.99 -10.27 -18.36
CA LEU A 23 -7.60 -9.83 -18.35
C LEU A 23 -7.28 -9.03 -17.08
N THR A 24 -8.17 -8.14 -16.66
CA THR A 24 -7.94 -7.34 -15.45
C THR A 24 -7.98 -8.22 -14.21
N GLU A 25 -8.94 -9.13 -14.11
CA GLU A 25 -9.09 -10.11 -13.04
C GLU A 25 -7.81 -10.92 -12.87
N GLU A 26 -7.29 -11.51 -13.94
CA GLU A 26 -6.06 -12.31 -13.89
C GLU A 26 -4.86 -11.52 -13.38
N ILE A 27 -4.75 -10.24 -13.74
CA ILE A 27 -3.66 -9.38 -13.26
C ILE A 27 -3.80 -9.11 -11.75
N PHE A 28 -5.01 -8.84 -11.27
CA PHE A 28 -5.30 -8.68 -9.84
C PHE A 28 -5.01 -9.96 -9.06
N LEU A 29 -5.53 -11.10 -9.52
CA LEU A 29 -5.33 -12.40 -8.88
C LEU A 29 -3.85 -12.79 -8.86
N LEU A 30 -3.08 -12.48 -9.91
CA LEU A 30 -1.63 -12.65 -9.90
C LEU A 30 -0.95 -11.76 -8.86
N GLY A 31 -1.38 -10.49 -8.75
CA GLY A 31 -0.94 -9.57 -7.70
C GLY A 31 -1.16 -10.13 -6.30
N PHE A 32 -2.35 -10.65 -6.02
CA PHE A 32 -2.69 -11.21 -4.72
C PHE A 32 -1.99 -12.54 -4.43
N ARG A 33 -1.80 -13.41 -5.44
CA ARG A 33 -0.95 -14.61 -5.30
C ARG A 33 0.48 -14.25 -4.94
N THR A 34 1.02 -13.20 -5.55
CA THR A 34 2.36 -12.69 -5.25
C THR A 34 2.43 -12.15 -3.81
N LEU A 35 1.43 -11.39 -3.38
CA LEU A 35 1.33 -10.89 -2.01
C LEU A 35 1.27 -12.04 -0.99
N LYS A 36 0.42 -13.03 -1.24
CA LYS A 36 0.30 -14.23 -0.39
C LYS A 36 1.63 -14.97 -0.29
N PHE A 37 2.30 -15.21 -1.42
CA PHE A 37 3.61 -15.85 -1.44
C PHE A 37 4.65 -15.09 -0.60
N HIS A 38 4.69 -13.76 -0.71
CA HIS A 38 5.57 -12.93 0.10
C HIS A 38 5.28 -13.05 1.61
N TYR A 39 4.01 -13.03 2.01
CA TYR A 39 3.66 -13.23 3.42
C TYR A 39 4.03 -14.61 3.93
N THR A 40 3.84 -15.66 3.13
CA THR A 40 4.29 -17.01 3.51
C THR A 40 5.80 -17.06 3.76
N ILE A 41 6.60 -16.35 2.97
CA ILE A 41 8.05 -16.25 3.23
C ILE A 41 8.31 -15.54 4.57
N ILE A 42 7.72 -14.37 4.79
CA ILE A 42 7.94 -13.59 6.02
C ILE A 42 7.51 -14.39 7.26
N GLU A 43 6.39 -15.09 7.18
CA GLU A 43 5.89 -15.95 8.25
C GLU A 43 6.87 -17.11 8.53
N SER A 44 7.39 -17.75 7.48
CA SER A 44 8.32 -18.87 7.62
C SER A 44 9.66 -18.50 8.25
N CYS A 45 10.12 -17.25 8.10
CA CYS A 45 11.37 -16.76 8.68
C CYS A 45 11.18 -15.77 9.83
N ARG A 46 9.95 -15.61 10.35
CA ARG A 46 9.61 -14.59 11.35
C ARG A 46 10.53 -14.64 12.56
N ASP A 47 10.69 -15.81 13.15
CA ASP A 47 11.44 -15.95 14.41
C ASP A 47 12.95 -15.75 14.17
N GLU A 48 13.46 -16.23 13.03
CA GLU A 48 14.84 -15.98 12.59
C GLU A 48 15.11 -14.50 12.34
N LEU A 49 14.17 -13.77 11.73
CA LEU A 49 14.25 -12.33 11.52
C LEU A 49 14.28 -11.57 12.86
N ILE A 50 13.40 -11.95 13.79
CA ILE A 50 13.34 -11.35 15.12
C ILE A 50 14.67 -11.56 15.86
N GLU A 51 15.21 -12.78 15.84
CA GLU A 51 16.49 -13.10 16.46
C GLU A 51 17.65 -12.36 15.80
N HIS A 52 17.66 -12.29 14.47
CA HIS A 52 18.71 -11.59 13.73
C HIS A 52 18.73 -10.09 14.05
N VAL A 53 17.57 -9.43 14.04
CA VAL A 53 17.46 -8.01 14.41
C VAL A 53 17.87 -7.79 15.86
N ALA A 54 17.43 -8.66 16.78
CA ALA A 54 17.81 -8.60 18.18
C ALA A 54 19.33 -8.69 18.36
N ASN A 55 19.99 -9.58 17.63
CA ASN A 55 21.44 -9.74 17.65
C ASN A 55 22.17 -8.54 17.03
N LEU A 56 21.63 -7.94 15.95
CA LEU A 56 22.19 -6.72 15.37
C LEU A 56 22.11 -5.53 16.34
N ILE A 57 20.99 -5.39 17.05
CA ILE A 57 20.80 -4.36 18.08
C ILE A 57 21.86 -4.54 19.16
N LYS A 58 21.96 -5.74 19.77
CA LYS A 58 22.96 -6.05 20.81
C LYS A 58 24.40 -5.76 20.36
N LYS A 59 24.75 -6.08 19.11
CA LYS A 59 26.10 -5.84 18.57
C LYS A 59 26.41 -4.37 18.31
N LYS A 60 25.40 -3.54 18.04
CA LYS A 60 25.56 -2.11 17.69
C LYS A 60 25.30 -1.15 18.84
N SER A 61 24.84 -1.63 20.01
CA SER A 61 24.52 -0.77 21.15
C SER A 61 25.72 0.06 21.65
N LEU A 62 25.69 1.36 21.35
CA LEU A 62 26.54 2.45 21.86
C LEU A 62 25.89 3.22 23.06
N ARG A 63 24.77 2.71 23.61
CA ARG A 63 24.09 3.22 24.83
C ARG A 63 23.61 2.04 25.69
N GLU A 64 23.34 2.35 26.96
CA GLU A 64 22.90 1.45 28.06
C GLU A 64 22.04 0.27 27.58
N SER A 65 22.30 -0.90 28.18
CA SER A 65 21.71 -2.18 27.79
C SER A 65 20.19 -2.11 27.68
N LEU A 66 19.66 -2.17 26.46
CA LEU A 66 18.23 -2.35 26.20
C LEU A 66 17.73 -3.60 26.93
N THR A 67 16.53 -3.52 27.48
CA THR A 67 15.83 -4.65 28.08
C THR A 67 15.44 -5.67 27.02
N LYS A 68 15.18 -6.91 27.46
CA LYS A 68 14.70 -7.98 26.57
C LYS A 68 13.38 -7.60 25.87
N GLU A 69 12.47 -6.96 26.61
CA GLU A 69 11.17 -6.52 26.10
C GLU A 69 11.31 -5.45 25.00
N GLU A 70 12.18 -4.46 25.18
CA GLU A 70 12.45 -3.44 24.16
C GLU A 70 13.01 -4.06 22.88
N VAL A 71 13.92 -5.02 23.01
CA VAL A 71 14.49 -5.74 21.86
C VAL A 71 13.41 -6.54 21.12
N GLU A 72 12.54 -7.24 21.84
CA GLU A 72 11.42 -7.99 21.25
C GLU A 72 10.43 -7.07 20.52
N ASN A 73 10.09 -5.91 21.11
CA ASN A 73 9.22 -4.91 20.50
C ASN A 73 9.82 -4.34 19.21
N ILE A 74 11.08 -3.91 19.22
CA ILE A 74 11.76 -3.37 18.03
C ILE A 74 11.82 -4.44 16.91
N SER A 75 12.14 -5.68 17.25
CA SER A 75 12.15 -6.78 16.30
C SER A 75 10.76 -7.08 15.73
N GLY A 76 9.72 -7.04 16.55
CA GLY A 76 8.33 -7.20 16.11
C GLY A 76 7.89 -6.07 15.16
N ASP A 77 8.20 -4.82 15.52
CA ASP A 77 7.94 -3.64 14.69
C ASP A 77 8.66 -3.72 13.34
N PHE A 78 9.87 -4.27 13.32
CA PHE A 78 10.59 -4.52 12.07
C PHE A 78 9.84 -5.50 11.17
N VAL A 79 9.39 -6.64 11.69
CA VAL A 79 8.61 -7.62 10.91
C VAL A 79 7.30 -7.01 10.42
N PHE A 80 6.62 -6.24 11.25
CA PHE A 80 5.40 -5.52 10.87
C PHE A 80 5.65 -4.51 9.75
N THR A 81 6.72 -3.72 9.86
CA THR A 81 7.13 -2.72 8.87
C THR A 81 7.50 -3.39 7.55
N LEU A 82 8.25 -4.48 7.59
CA LEU A 82 8.63 -5.27 6.42
C LEU A 82 7.39 -5.83 5.71
N SER A 83 6.44 -6.37 6.48
CA SER A 83 5.17 -6.92 5.98
C SER A 83 4.33 -5.83 5.31
N SER A 84 4.11 -4.71 6.01
CA SER A 84 3.32 -3.58 5.50
C SER A 84 3.95 -2.95 4.26
N SER A 85 5.27 -2.76 4.26
CA SER A 85 6.01 -2.19 3.11
C SER A 85 5.95 -3.12 1.90
N SER A 86 6.05 -4.43 2.12
CA SER A 86 5.91 -5.43 1.05
C SER A 86 4.50 -5.42 0.46
N ALA A 87 3.47 -5.32 1.32
CA ALA A 87 2.08 -5.20 0.90
C ALA A 87 1.87 -3.98 0.00
N PHE A 88 2.29 -2.82 0.48
CA PHE A 88 2.24 -1.58 -0.29
C PHE A 88 3.01 -1.72 -1.61
N GLY A 89 4.25 -2.21 -1.59
CA GLY A 89 5.07 -2.34 -2.80
C GLY A 89 4.45 -3.25 -3.86
N ILE A 90 3.91 -4.40 -3.47
CA ILE A 90 3.27 -5.35 -4.39
C ILE A 90 1.96 -4.77 -4.94
N LEU A 91 1.11 -4.22 -4.08
CA LEU A 91 -0.15 -3.62 -4.50
C LEU A 91 0.09 -2.38 -5.36
N LYS A 92 1.07 -1.53 -5.03
CA LYS A 92 1.44 -0.36 -5.85
C LYS A 92 1.92 -0.78 -7.23
N ARG A 93 2.68 -1.88 -7.34
CA ARG A 93 3.07 -2.43 -8.65
C ARG A 93 1.86 -2.93 -9.45
N LEU A 94 0.89 -3.55 -8.79
CA LEU A 94 -0.38 -3.94 -9.41
C LEU A 94 -1.15 -2.70 -9.91
N VAL A 95 -1.35 -1.71 -9.03
CA VAL A 95 -2.00 -0.42 -9.32
C VAL A 95 -1.35 0.24 -10.54
N ASN A 96 -0.02 0.41 -10.54
CA ASN A 96 0.70 1.02 -11.65
C ASN A 96 0.56 0.22 -12.97
N ALA A 97 0.47 -1.11 -12.88
CA ALA A 97 0.35 -1.96 -14.06
C ALA A 97 -1.00 -1.81 -14.76
N VAL A 98 -2.11 -1.72 -14.00
CA VAL A 98 -3.48 -1.76 -14.57
C VAL A 98 -4.21 -0.42 -14.51
N GLY A 99 -3.82 0.47 -13.60
CA GLY A 99 -4.57 1.66 -13.24
C GLY A 99 -4.74 2.65 -14.39
N THR A 100 -6.00 2.96 -14.70
CA THR A 100 -6.44 3.91 -15.72
C THR A 100 -7.91 4.22 -15.48
N THR A 101 -8.36 5.44 -15.73
CA THR A 101 -9.79 5.80 -15.60
C THR A 101 -10.67 5.07 -16.62
N LYS A 102 -10.07 4.59 -17.72
CA LYS A 102 -10.77 3.86 -18.78
C LYS A 102 -11.37 2.53 -18.30
N LEU A 103 -10.75 1.88 -17.31
CA LEU A 103 -11.18 0.59 -16.76
C LEU A 103 -12.09 0.72 -15.52
N SER A 104 -12.64 1.91 -15.26
CA SER A 104 -13.44 2.21 -14.07
C SER A 104 -14.58 1.21 -13.83
N ASP A 105 -15.43 0.97 -14.84
CA ASP A 105 -16.53 0.01 -14.75
C ASP A 105 -16.04 -1.42 -14.44
N THR A 106 -14.91 -1.81 -15.03
CA THR A 106 -14.28 -3.11 -14.78
C THR A 106 -13.79 -3.23 -13.33
N PHE A 107 -13.20 -2.16 -12.79
CA PHE A 107 -12.74 -2.12 -11.41
C PHE A 107 -13.88 -2.15 -10.40
N GLU A 108 -14.99 -1.46 -10.68
CA GLU A 108 -16.19 -1.54 -9.86
C GLU A 108 -16.77 -2.95 -9.86
N HIS A 109 -16.87 -3.57 -11.05
CA HIS A 109 -17.34 -4.95 -11.16
C HIS A 109 -16.44 -5.93 -10.39
N LEU A 110 -15.11 -5.81 -10.52
CA LEU A 110 -14.15 -6.60 -9.76
C LEU A 110 -14.28 -6.43 -8.24
N GLY A 111 -14.50 -5.20 -7.77
CA GLY A 111 -14.71 -4.92 -6.36
C GLY A 111 -15.96 -5.63 -5.79
N ASN A 112 -17.01 -5.74 -6.60
CA ASN A 112 -18.24 -6.44 -6.24
C ASN A 112 -18.07 -7.97 -6.26
N CYS A 113 -17.33 -8.52 -7.22
CA CYS A 113 -17.05 -9.96 -7.30
C CYS A 113 -16.10 -10.42 -6.18
N TYR A 114 -15.16 -9.57 -5.77
CA TYR A 114 -14.14 -9.89 -4.77
C TYR A 114 -14.11 -8.87 -3.62
N PRO A 115 -15.04 -8.97 -2.66
CA PRO A 115 -15.15 -8.02 -1.54
C PRO A 115 -14.08 -8.25 -0.45
N THR A 116 -12.81 -8.37 -0.85
CA THR A 116 -11.66 -8.60 0.04
C THR A 116 -10.96 -7.30 0.39
N ASN A 117 -10.26 -7.27 1.54
CA ASN A 117 -9.48 -6.10 1.95
C ASN A 117 -8.36 -5.76 0.96
N ALA A 118 -7.68 -6.77 0.39
CA ALA A 118 -6.63 -6.55 -0.61
C ALA A 118 -7.17 -5.93 -1.89
N MET A 119 -8.37 -6.34 -2.34
CA MET A 119 -9.06 -5.73 -3.47
C MET A 119 -9.40 -4.27 -3.18
N LYS A 120 -10.06 -3.97 -2.06
CA LYS A 120 -10.39 -2.59 -1.68
C LYS A 120 -9.15 -1.69 -1.61
N LEU A 121 -8.04 -2.19 -1.05
CA LEU A 121 -6.75 -1.48 -0.99
C LEU A 121 -6.12 -1.23 -2.37
N ALA A 122 -6.20 -2.20 -3.29
CA ALA A 122 -5.73 -1.98 -4.66
C ALA A 122 -6.60 -0.96 -5.40
N LEU A 123 -7.93 -1.06 -5.25
CA LEU A 123 -8.87 -0.14 -5.91
C LEU A 123 -8.73 1.29 -5.40
N ILE A 124 -8.54 1.52 -4.10
CA ILE A 124 -8.29 2.86 -3.57
C ILE A 124 -6.96 3.42 -4.09
N GLY A 125 -5.93 2.56 -4.22
CA GLY A 125 -4.65 2.94 -4.83
C GLY A 125 -4.83 3.41 -6.29
N ILE A 126 -5.64 2.71 -7.09
CA ILE A 126 -5.96 3.12 -8.46
C ILE A 126 -6.64 4.49 -8.48
N LYS A 127 -7.63 4.71 -7.60
CA LYS A 127 -8.32 6.00 -7.52
C LYS A 127 -7.36 7.13 -7.15
N LEU A 128 -6.53 6.91 -6.14
CA LEU A 128 -5.52 7.89 -5.71
C LEU A 128 -4.54 8.24 -6.83
N ASP A 129 -4.08 7.26 -7.61
CA ASP A 129 -3.03 7.51 -8.61
C ASP A 129 -3.54 8.00 -9.97
N HIS A 130 -4.77 7.66 -10.33
CA HIS A 130 -5.24 7.82 -11.69
C HIS A 130 -6.49 8.69 -11.84
N TYR A 131 -7.20 9.00 -10.75
CA TYR A 131 -8.42 9.78 -10.78
C TYR A 131 -8.11 11.21 -10.32
N SER A 132 -8.85 12.18 -10.84
CA SER A 132 -8.64 13.60 -10.48
C SER A 132 -9.22 13.95 -9.11
N GLU A 133 -10.25 13.24 -8.68
CA GLU A 133 -10.91 13.47 -7.39
C GLU A 133 -10.32 12.59 -6.29
N LEU A 134 -10.03 13.21 -5.15
CA LEU A 134 -9.51 12.55 -3.97
C LEU A 134 -10.64 11.80 -3.24
N PRO A 135 -10.61 10.45 -3.17
CA PRO A 135 -11.71 9.62 -2.66
C PRO A 135 -11.79 9.61 -1.12
N SER A 136 -11.97 10.79 -0.51
CA SER A 136 -11.84 11.01 0.94
C SER A 136 -12.84 10.19 1.76
N ALA A 137 -14.07 10.04 1.27
CA ALA A 137 -15.10 9.24 1.95
C ALA A 137 -14.74 7.75 1.96
N GLU A 138 -14.26 7.23 0.83
CA GLU A 138 -13.85 5.83 0.70
C GLU A 138 -12.61 5.53 1.54
N ILE A 139 -11.63 6.43 1.58
CA ILE A 139 -10.47 6.33 2.49
C ILE A 139 -10.95 6.22 3.94
N GLY A 140 -11.85 7.11 4.36
CA GLY A 140 -12.40 7.10 5.72
C GLY A 140 -13.15 5.81 6.05
N GLN A 141 -13.91 5.26 5.10
CA GLN A 141 -14.59 3.98 5.30
C GLN A 141 -13.59 2.82 5.37
N LEU A 142 -12.62 2.78 4.46
CA LEU A 142 -11.62 1.70 4.43
C LEU A 142 -10.72 1.71 5.67
N ALA A 143 -10.45 2.90 6.23
CA ALA A 143 -9.77 3.06 7.51
C ALA A 143 -10.58 2.45 8.66
N LYS A 144 -11.91 2.63 8.68
CA LYS A 144 -12.79 2.00 9.67
C LYS A 144 -12.82 0.49 9.51
N ASP A 145 -12.99 0.01 8.28
CA ASP A 145 -13.03 -1.43 7.94
C ASP A 145 -11.73 -2.15 8.36
N ASN A 146 -10.58 -1.46 8.36
CA ASN A 146 -9.28 -2.03 8.70
C ASN A 146 -8.80 -1.74 10.14
N ARG A 147 -9.66 -1.22 11.03
CA ARG A 147 -9.23 -0.95 12.43
C ARG A 147 -8.69 -2.18 13.16
N SER A 148 -9.25 -3.35 12.89
CA SER A 148 -8.79 -4.63 13.44
C SER A 148 -7.71 -5.31 12.59
N ASN A 149 -7.30 -4.71 11.48
CA ASN A 149 -6.28 -5.22 10.57
C ASN A 149 -5.13 -4.20 10.44
N PRO A 150 -4.16 -4.21 11.37
CA PRO A 150 -3.07 -3.23 11.38
C PRO A 150 -2.25 -3.20 10.08
N LEU A 151 -2.03 -4.36 9.45
CA LEU A 151 -1.35 -4.44 8.15
C LEU A 151 -2.13 -3.74 7.05
N GLY A 152 -3.44 -4.00 6.96
CA GLY A 152 -4.32 -3.32 5.99
C GLY A 152 -4.39 -1.82 6.24
N TYR A 153 -4.48 -1.40 7.51
CA TYR A 153 -4.51 0.01 7.90
C TYR A 153 -3.19 0.73 7.54
N SER A 154 -2.05 0.13 7.87
CA SER A 154 -0.72 0.64 7.51
C SER A 154 -0.49 0.71 5.99
N THR A 155 -1.01 -0.28 5.26
CA THR A 155 -0.98 -0.27 3.79
C THR A 155 -1.81 0.87 3.21
N LEU A 156 -3.01 1.14 3.75
CA LEU A 156 -3.84 2.28 3.37
C LEU A 156 -3.12 3.61 3.66
N GLN A 157 -2.53 3.75 4.85
CA GLN A 157 -1.72 4.93 5.18
C GLN A 157 -0.59 5.11 4.16
N SER A 158 0.07 4.04 3.75
CA SER A 158 1.17 4.09 2.77
C SER A 158 0.71 4.59 1.41
N PHE A 159 -0.45 4.12 0.90
CA PHE A 159 -1.05 4.65 -0.33
C PHE A 159 -1.37 6.15 -0.24
N VAL A 160 -1.93 6.60 0.88
CA VAL A 160 -2.28 8.01 1.07
C VAL A 160 -1.03 8.87 1.21
N ILE A 161 -0.03 8.44 1.97
CA ILE A 161 1.25 9.16 2.12
C ILE A 161 1.92 9.31 0.75
N ASP A 162 1.95 8.23 -0.03
CA ASP A 162 2.51 8.22 -1.38
C ASP A 162 1.78 9.19 -2.32
N HIS A 163 0.45 9.20 -2.32
CA HIS A 163 -0.34 10.16 -3.08
C HIS A 163 -0.07 11.62 -2.66
N LEU A 164 -0.07 11.90 -1.35
CA LEU A 164 0.19 13.24 -0.80
C LEU A 164 1.63 13.72 -1.08
N TYR A 165 2.55 12.81 -1.35
CA TYR A 165 3.91 13.10 -1.77
C TYR A 165 4.01 13.36 -3.28
N MET A 166 3.33 12.55 -4.10
CA MET A 166 3.42 12.62 -5.57
C MET A 166 2.56 13.75 -6.18
N TYR A 167 1.42 14.06 -5.58
CA TYR A 167 0.43 14.97 -6.17
C TYR A 167 0.16 16.19 -5.29
N PRO A 168 -0.05 17.38 -5.89
CA PRO A 168 -0.46 18.55 -5.13
C PRO A 168 -1.89 18.36 -4.61
N VAL A 169 -2.06 18.44 -3.29
CA VAL A 169 -3.36 18.36 -2.63
C VAL A 169 -3.57 19.62 -1.77
N PRO A 170 -4.76 20.27 -1.84
CA PRO A 170 -5.09 21.41 -0.98
C PRO A 170 -4.88 21.11 0.51
N TYR A 171 -4.39 22.11 1.26
CA TYR A 171 -3.97 21.94 2.65
C TYR A 171 -5.11 21.45 3.56
N ASP A 172 -6.32 21.97 3.35
CA ASP A 172 -7.54 21.57 4.07
C ASP A 172 -7.85 20.08 3.85
N LYS A 173 -7.79 19.61 2.60
CA LYS A 173 -8.02 18.20 2.25
C LYS A 173 -6.94 17.28 2.79
N LYS A 174 -5.68 17.73 2.70
CA LYS A 174 -4.53 17.02 3.25
C LYS A 174 -4.66 16.85 4.77
N GLN A 175 -4.98 17.92 5.49
CA GLN A 175 -5.19 17.89 6.93
C GLN A 175 -6.35 16.96 7.30
N GLN A 176 -7.48 17.07 6.60
CA GLN A 176 -8.65 16.22 6.82
C GLN A 176 -8.30 14.73 6.76
N ILE A 177 -7.62 14.29 5.69
CA ILE A 177 -7.29 12.87 5.49
C ILE A 177 -6.21 12.40 6.46
N CYS A 178 -5.18 13.22 6.73
CA CYS A 178 -4.16 12.86 7.72
C CYS A 178 -4.78 12.67 9.11
N SER A 179 -5.72 13.52 9.50
CA SER A 179 -6.46 13.35 10.76
C SER A 179 -7.34 12.08 10.75
N GLN A 180 -8.01 11.77 9.65
CA GLN A 180 -8.82 10.54 9.53
C GLN A 180 -7.99 9.27 9.70
N LEU A 181 -6.72 9.30 9.24
CA LEU A 181 -5.82 8.16 9.25
C LEU A 181 -4.82 8.16 10.40
N ASN A 182 -4.86 9.14 11.31
CA ASN A 182 -3.86 9.34 12.35
C ASN A 182 -2.42 9.41 11.80
N ILE A 183 -2.24 10.04 10.63
CA ILE A 183 -0.92 10.29 10.04
C ILE A 183 -0.38 11.60 10.62
N ARG A 184 0.83 11.56 11.20
CA ARG A 184 1.49 12.76 11.71
C ARG A 184 1.97 13.63 10.56
N LEU A 185 1.57 14.90 10.53
CA LEU A 185 1.97 15.86 9.50
C LEU A 185 3.43 16.33 9.64
N GLU A 186 4.03 16.16 10.82
CA GLU A 186 5.39 16.59 11.14
C GLU A 186 6.45 15.85 10.30
N ASP A 187 6.21 14.57 10.00
CA ASP A 187 7.11 13.73 9.19
C ASP A 187 7.21 14.20 7.72
N GLN A 188 6.30 15.06 7.25
CA GLN A 188 6.27 15.53 5.86
C GLN A 188 6.97 16.86 5.64
N ARG A 189 7.24 17.66 6.69
CA ARG A 189 7.99 18.92 6.57
C ARG A 189 9.45 18.68 6.21
N VAL A 190 10.05 17.59 6.71
CA VAL A 190 11.40 17.14 6.36
C VAL A 190 11.49 16.72 4.89
N ILE A 191 10.41 16.16 4.34
CA ILE A 191 10.32 15.69 2.95
C ILE A 191 10.13 16.86 1.97
N GLN A 192 9.31 17.87 2.32
CA GLN A 192 9.16 19.07 1.49
C GLN A 192 10.46 19.88 1.35
N GLN A 193 11.32 19.89 2.38
CA GLN A 193 12.63 20.52 2.30
C GLN A 193 13.58 19.80 1.33
N THR A 194 13.49 18.47 1.20
CA THR A 194 14.34 17.70 0.28
C THR A 194 13.87 17.77 -1.18
N SER A 195 12.57 17.92 -1.43
CA SER A 195 12.02 18.08 -2.79
C SER A 195 12.32 19.45 -3.42
N GLN A 196 12.50 20.51 -2.63
CA GLN A 196 12.87 21.84 -3.14
C GLN A 196 14.35 21.95 -3.56
N ILE A 197 15.21 21.00 -3.16
CA ILE A 197 16.65 20.99 -3.48
C ILE A 197 16.93 20.40 -4.88
N ARG A 198 15.92 19.84 -5.55
CA ARG A 198 16.01 19.43 -6.96
C ARG A 198 15.21 20.39 -7.85
N LYS A 199 15.73 21.60 -8.03
CA LYS A 199 15.42 22.47 -9.17
C LYS A 199 16.72 22.96 -9.79
#